data_AF-A0A971ZBW0-F1
#
_entry.id   AF-A0A971ZBW0-F1
#
_cell.length_a   1.000
_cell.length_b   1.000
_cell.length_c   1.000
_cell.angle_alpha   90.00
_cell.angle_beta   90.00
_cell.angle_gamma   90.00
#
_symmetry.space_group_name_H-M   'P 1'
#
loop_
_entity.id
_entity.type
_entity.pdbx_description
1 polymer ?
#
loop_
_entity_poly.entity_id
_entity_poly.type
_entity_poly.pdbx_seq_one_letter_code
_entity_poly.pdbx_strand_id
1 'polypeptide(L)'
;MEITDVRVRKIGGDGKMKAVASVTFDNSFVVHDIKVIEGQNGLFIAMPSRKTPDGEYRDIAHPINSDMRGRLQGVILEQYEQILSDE
;
A
#
# COMPACT_ATOMS: atom_id res chain seq x y z
N MET A 1 -15.91 -6.64 -2.04
CA MET A 1 -14.48 -6.91 -2.26
C MET A 1 -13.85 -7.07 -0.91
N GLU A 2 -13.49 -8.30 -0.59
CA GLU A 2 -12.80 -8.73 0.60
C GLU A 2 -11.29 -8.70 0.33
N ILE A 3 -10.51 -8.25 1.32
CA ILE A 3 -9.05 -8.37 1.28
C ILE A 3 -8.72 -9.74 1.88
N THR A 4 -8.17 -10.65 1.06
CA THR A 4 -7.98 -12.05 1.45
C THR A 4 -6.52 -12.41 1.72
N ASP A 5 -5.56 -11.65 1.21
CA ASP A 5 -4.14 -11.79 1.54
C ASP A 5 -3.43 -10.42 1.45
N VAL A 6 -2.51 -10.18 2.37
CA VAL A 6 -1.66 -8.98 2.38
C VAL A 6 -0.22 -9.41 2.61
N ARG A 7 0.64 -9.09 1.64
CA ARG A 7 2.08 -9.37 1.73
C ARG A 7 2.83 -8.06 1.76
N VAL A 8 3.62 -7.85 2.80
CA VAL A 8 4.44 -6.65 2.97
C VAL A 8 5.91 -7.03 2.97
N ARG A 9 6.71 -6.29 2.20
CA ARG A 9 8.16 -6.42 2.16
C ARG A 9 8.78 -5.08 2.54
N LYS A 10 9.52 -5.05 3.65
CA LYS A 10 10.25 -3.87 4.09
C LYS A 10 11.30 -3.46 3.04
N ILE A 11 11.50 -2.16 2.93
CA ILE A 11 12.62 -1.58 2.20
C ILE A 11 13.58 -1.00 3.23
N GLY A 12 14.85 -1.39 3.14
CA GLY A 12 15.90 -0.83 4.00
C GLY A 12 16.27 0.60 3.59
N GLY A 13 16.79 1.36 4.56
CA GLY A 13 17.33 2.71 4.38
C GLY A 13 16.44 3.84 4.92
N ASP A 14 16.98 5.05 4.94
CA ASP A 14 16.38 6.22 5.59
C ASP A 14 15.36 6.98 4.72
N GLY A 15 14.90 6.34 3.64
CA GLY A 15 13.92 6.92 2.73
C GLY A 15 12.54 7.09 3.36
N LYS A 16 11.71 7.92 2.73
CA LYS A 16 10.27 8.02 3.08
C LYS A 16 9.51 6.73 2.80
N MET A 17 9.96 5.94 1.82
CA MET A 17 9.34 4.64 1.51
C MET A 17 9.88 3.57 2.44
N LYS A 18 8.99 2.96 3.22
CA LYS A 18 9.35 1.99 4.26
C LYS A 18 9.10 0.54 3.86
N ALA A 19 8.11 0.32 3.00
CA ALA A 19 7.79 -1.01 2.50
C ALA A 19 7.05 -0.94 1.16
N VAL A 20 6.99 -2.09 0.50
CA VAL A 20 6.10 -2.35 -0.63
C VAL A 20 5.18 -3.51 -0.24
N ALA A 21 3.90 -3.36 -0.55
CA ALA A 21 2.83 -4.29 -0.26
C ALA A 21 2.18 -4.80 -1.56
N SER A 22 1.65 -6.01 -1.49
CA SER A 22 0.73 -6.59 -2.46
C SER A 22 -0.53 -7.06 -1.74
N VAL A 23 -1.69 -6.78 -2.31
CA VAL A 23 -2.98 -7.12 -1.72
C VAL A 23 -3.79 -7.97 -2.69
N THR A 24 -4.24 -9.12 -2.20
CA THR A 24 -5.16 -10.01 -2.92
C THR A 24 -6.58 -9.74 -2.46
N PHE A 25 -7.48 -9.62 -3.42
CA PHE A 25 -8.91 -9.41 -3.24
C PHE A 25 -9.68 -10.64 -3.69
N ASP A 26 -10.67 -11.03 -2.89
CA ASP A 26 -11.61 -12.11 -3.17
C ASP A 26 -10.93 -13.43 -3.64
N ASN A 27 -9.70 -13.71 -3.18
CA ASN A 27 -8.84 -14.81 -3.63
C ASN A 27 -8.63 -14.92 -5.15
N SER A 28 -8.86 -13.82 -5.89
CA SER A 28 -9.01 -13.86 -7.35
C SER A 28 -8.24 -12.77 -8.08
N PHE A 29 -7.92 -11.66 -7.40
CA PHE A 29 -7.28 -10.51 -8.03
C PHE A 29 -6.22 -9.90 -7.12
N VAL A 30 -5.03 -9.61 -7.64
CA VAL A 30 -3.94 -9.02 -6.86
C VAL A 30 -3.53 -7.67 -7.41
N VAL A 31 -3.30 -6.71 -6.51
CA VAL A 31 -2.67 -5.41 -6.80
C VAL A 31 -1.29 -5.39 -6.16
N HIS A 32 -0.26 -5.24 -7.01
CA HIS A 32 1.13 -5.11 -6.60
C HIS A 32 1.54 -3.63 -6.47
N ASP A 33 2.74 -3.41 -5.92
CA ASP A 33 3.43 -2.12 -5.85
C ASP A 33 2.67 -1.01 -5.09
N ILE A 34 1.88 -1.39 -4.09
CA ILE A 34 1.35 -0.44 -3.10
C ILE A 34 2.49 -0.10 -2.15
N LYS A 35 2.75 1.18 -1.88
CA LYS A 35 3.89 1.62 -1.07
C LYS A 35 3.43 2.05 0.30
N VAL A 36 4.16 1.67 1.35
CA VAL A 36 4.01 2.25 2.68
C VAL A 36 5.00 3.40 2.79
N ILE A 37 4.50 4.60 3.04
CA ILE A 37 5.26 5.85 3.05
C ILE A 37 5.14 6.52 4.43
N GLU A 38 6.25 6.97 4.97
CA GLU A 38 6.31 7.87 6.12
C GLU A 38 6.19 9.33 5.65
N GLY A 39 5.05 9.94 5.98
CA GLY A 39 4.78 11.35 5.79
C GLY A 39 4.97 12.16 7.07
N GLN A 40 4.71 13.47 7.00
CA GLN A 40 4.78 14.35 8.17
C GLN A 40 3.73 14.00 9.24
N ASN A 41 2.60 13.42 8.83
CA ASN A 41 1.48 13.06 9.70
C ASN A 41 1.43 11.55 9.99
N GLY A 42 2.55 10.86 9.86
CA GLY A 42 2.66 9.41 10.07
C GLY A 42 2.62 8.59 8.78
N LEU A 43 2.43 7.29 8.96
CA LEU A 43 2.43 6.30 7.87
C LEU A 43 1.15 6.38 7.06
N PHE A 44 1.27 6.25 5.74
CA PHE A 44 0.15 6.14 4.81
C PHE A 44 0.51 5.24 3.63
N ILE A 45 -0.50 4.79 2.88
CA ILE A 45 -0.29 4.01 1.67
C ILE A 45 -0.37 4.90 0.42
N ALA A 46 0.53 4.64 -0.54
CA ALA A 46 0.44 5.18 -1.89
C ALA A 46 0.16 4.04 -2.87
N MET A 47 -0.88 4.20 -3.68
CA MET A 47 -1.26 3.21 -4.68
C MET A 47 -0.21 3.11 -5.80
N PRO A 48 -0.17 1.99 -6.56
CA PRO A 48 0.69 1.90 -7.74
C PRO A 48 0.30 2.96 -8.75
N SER A 49 1.28 3.79 -9.13
CA SER A 49 1.10 4.94 -10.01
C SER A 49 2.05 4.88 -11.20
N ARG A 50 1.62 5.35 -12.37
CA ARG A 50 2.48 5.55 -13.55
C ARG A 50 2.53 7.02 -13.93
N LYS A 51 3.69 7.43 -14.47
CA LYS A 51 3.87 8.76 -15.05
C LYS A 51 3.21 8.79 -16.43
N THR A 52 2.31 9.72 -16.65
CA THR A 52 1.64 9.96 -17.94
C THR A 52 2.52 10.83 -18.86
N PRO A 53 2.24 10.87 -20.18
CA PRO A 53 3.06 11.63 -21.14
C PRO A 53 3.12 13.15 -20.87
N ASP A 54 2.08 13.70 -20.22
CA ASP A 54 2.00 15.07 -19.73
C ASP A 54 2.86 15.33 -18.48
N GLY A 55 3.44 14.28 -17.89
CA GLY A 55 4.36 14.34 -16.75
C GLY A 55 3.69 14.14 -15.39
N GLU A 56 2.36 14.03 -15.32
CA GLU A 56 1.63 13.76 -14.09
C GLU A 56 1.80 12.30 -13.64
N TYR A 57 1.59 12.03 -12.35
CA TYR A 57 1.46 10.66 -11.84
C TYR A 57 -0.01 10.34 -11.64
N ARG A 58 -0.45 9.21 -12.19
CA ARG A 58 -1.81 8.71 -12.00
C ARG A 58 -1.78 7.31 -11.42
N ASP A 59 -2.65 7.08 -10.45
CA ASP A 59 -2.86 5.76 -9.88
C ASP A 59 -3.41 4.81 -10.94
N ILE A 60 -2.74 3.67 -11.10
CA ILE A 60 -3.14 2.58 -11.99
C ILE A 60 -4.34 1.83 -11.37
N ALA A 61 -4.31 1.65 -10.05
CA ALA A 61 -5.38 1.06 -9.28
C ALA A 61 -5.63 1.92 -8.05
N HIS A 62 -6.88 2.26 -7.76
CA HIS A 62 -7.23 3.02 -6.57
C HIS A 62 -8.63 2.68 -6.08
N PRO A 63 -8.87 2.70 -4.75
CA PRO A 63 -10.21 2.58 -4.20
C PRO A 63 -11.07 3.79 -4.61
N ILE A 64 -12.31 3.53 -5.01
CA ILE A 64 -13.26 4.57 -5.45
C ILE A 64 -13.76 5.39 -4.27
N ASN A 65 -14.02 4.75 -3.12
CA ASN A 65 -14.61 5.39 -1.95
C ASN A 65 -13.67 5.40 -0.73
N SER A 66 -14.02 6.24 0.25
CA SER A 66 -13.29 6.39 1.51
C SER A 66 -13.22 5.09 2.31
N ASP A 67 -14.28 4.30 2.29
CA ASP A 67 -14.41 3.13 3.14
C ASP A 67 -13.44 2.04 2.71
N MET A 68 -13.36 1.77 1.40
CA MET A 68 -12.37 0.84 0.84
C MET A 68 -10.94 1.36 1.02
N ARG A 69 -10.73 2.69 0.90
CA ARG A 69 -9.43 3.31 1.16
C ARG A 69 -8.98 3.10 2.62
N GLY A 70 -9.87 3.35 3.58
CA GLY A 70 -9.61 3.18 5.00
C GLY A 70 -9.30 1.72 5.34
N ARG A 71 -10.12 0.78 4.83
CA ARG A 71 -9.88 -0.65 4.99
C ARG A 71 -8.52 -1.08 4.44
N LEU A 72 -8.20 -0.69 3.20
CA LEU A 72 -6.94 -1.04 2.56
C LEU A 72 -5.73 -0.50 3.33
N GLN A 73 -5.80 0.77 3.76
CA GLN A 73 -4.74 1.38 4.55
C GLN A 73 -4.57 0.68 5.90
N GLY A 74 -5.67 0.42 6.61
CA GLY A 74 -5.64 -0.24 7.91
C GLY A 74 -4.96 -1.60 7.85
N VAL A 75 -5.42 -2.49 6.97
CA VAL A 75 -4.88 -3.86 6.89
C VAL A 75 -3.41 -3.88 6.45
N ILE A 76 -3.01 -3.00 5.52
CA ILE A 76 -1.60 -2.92 5.09
C ILE A 76 -0.70 -2.41 6.22
N LEU A 77 -1.10 -1.36 6.93
CA LEU A 77 -0.30 -0.78 8.01
C LEU A 77 -0.23 -1.72 9.21
N GLU A 78 -1.32 -2.40 9.56
CA GLU A 78 -1.33 -3.44 10.60
C GLU A 78 -0.35 -4.57 10.26
N GLN A 79 -0.40 -5.09 9.04
CA GLN A 79 0.55 -6.13 8.60
C GLN A 79 2.00 -5.63 8.61
N TYR A 80 2.25 -4.36 8.26
CA TYR A 80 3.57 -3.76 8.32
C TYR A 80 4.08 -3.66 9.76
N GLU A 81 3.24 -3.21 10.70
CA GLU A 81 3.55 -3.09 12.13
C GLU A 81 3.84 -4.46 12.77
N GLN A 82 3.06 -5.50 12.43
CA GLN A 82 3.31 -6.87 12.89
C GLN A 82 4.70 -7.38 12.47
N ILE A 83 5.09 -7.15 11.22
CA ILE A 83 6.44 -7.57 10.76
C ILE A 83 7.52 -6.76 11.48
N LEU A 84 7.25 -5.51 11.90
CA LEU A 84 8.19 -4.72 12.70
C LEU A 84 8.30 -5.22 14.15
N SER A 85 7.23 -5.75 14.74
CA SER A 85 7.26 -6.29 16.11
C SER A 85 7.86 -7.68 16.20
N ASP A 86 7.79 -8.46 15.13
CA ASP A 86 8.28 -9.83 15.07
C ASP A 86 9.79 -9.92 14.73
N GLU A 87 10.47 -8.78 14.59
CA GLU A 87 11.94 -8.63 14.48
C GLU A 87 12.57 -8.21 15.81
#